data_AF-A0A2V7UWE5-F1
#
_entry.id   AF-A0A2V7UWE5-F1
#
_cell.length_a   1.000
_cell.length_b   1.000
_cell.length_c   1.000
_cell.angle_alpha   90.00
_cell.angle_beta   90.00
_cell.angle_gamma   90.00
#
_symmetry.space_group_name_H-M   'P 1'
#
loop_
_entity.id
_entity.type
_entity.pdbx_description
1 polymer ?
#
loop_
_entity_poly.entity_id
_entity_poly.type
_entity_poly.pdbx_seq_one_letter_code
_entity_poly.pdbx_strand_id
1 'polypeptide(L)'
;MDISQLMTRFGARLAHLPTHTKVLLTLATCVLLIELALRHFGPRSRVYSRWTRGIEAVGAVWTAVLLSIVYVVSVGPVSLFMTLTGKDLLDRTAGRDVTSWKAHDPNPLGPLAAARHQF
;
A
#
# COMPACT_ATOMS: atom_id res chain seq x y z
N MET A 1 32.02 -19.05 23.28
CA MET A 1 30.58 -19.11 23.59
C MET A 1 30.03 -20.36 22.92
N ASP A 2 29.51 -21.30 23.69
CA ASP A 2 29.19 -22.65 23.21
C ASP A 2 27.84 -22.68 22.46
N ILE A 3 27.75 -23.44 21.36
CA ILE A 3 26.57 -23.49 20.49
C ILE A 3 25.36 -24.03 21.26
N SER A 4 25.60 -24.96 22.17
CA SER A 4 24.62 -25.53 23.10
C SER A 4 23.95 -24.44 23.95
N GLN A 5 24.72 -23.57 24.59
CA GLN A 5 24.19 -22.48 25.42
C GLN A 5 23.42 -21.44 24.61
N LEU A 6 23.84 -21.18 23.37
CA LEU A 6 23.14 -20.29 22.47
C LEU A 6 21.77 -20.88 22.10
N MET A 7 21.71 -22.15 21.70
CA MET A 7 20.45 -22.86 21.40
C MET A 7 19.49 -22.87 22.60
N THR A 8 19.99 -23.12 23.80
CA THR A 8 19.16 -23.13 25.01
C THR A 8 18.60 -21.74 25.34
N ARG A 9 19.40 -20.67 25.19
CA ARG A 9 18.95 -19.29 25.39
C ARG A 9 17.91 -18.86 24.36
N PHE A 10 18.09 -19.25 23.09
CA PHE A 10 17.11 -18.99 22.05
C PHE A 10 15.81 -19.76 22.28
N GLY A 11 15.90 -21.05 22.64
CA GLY A 11 14.74 -21.88 22.98
C GLY A 11 13.95 -21.32 24.17
N ALA A 12 14.64 -20.89 25.24
CA ALA A 12 14.00 -20.26 26.40
C ALA A 12 13.29 -18.95 26.03
N ARG A 13 13.92 -18.11 25.21
CA ARG A 13 13.29 -16.85 24.72
C ARG A 13 12.06 -17.12 23.86
N LEU A 14 12.11 -18.12 22.97
CA LEU A 14 10.96 -18.53 22.16
C LEU A 14 9.83 -19.13 23.02
N ALA A 15 10.17 -19.88 24.07
CA ALA A 15 9.21 -20.47 25.00
C ALA A 15 8.46 -19.42 25.82
N HIS A 16 9.07 -18.28 26.13
CA HIS A 16 8.43 -17.17 26.85
C HIS A 16 7.60 -16.24 25.97
N LEU A 17 7.56 -16.44 24.64
CA LEU A 17 6.74 -15.60 23.77
C LEU A 17 5.23 -15.81 24.02
N PRO A 18 4.43 -14.75 23.87
CA PRO A 18 2.98 -14.87 23.85
C PRO A 18 2.51 -15.90 22.81
N THR A 19 1.42 -16.60 23.11
CA THR A 19 0.89 -17.68 22.25
C THR A 19 0.60 -17.20 20.82
N HIS A 20 0.09 -15.97 20.66
CA HIS A 20 -0.16 -15.38 19.34
C HIS A 20 1.12 -15.21 18.52
N THR A 21 2.22 -14.79 19.13
CA THR A 21 3.52 -14.63 18.45
C THR A 21 4.10 -15.97 18.02
N LYS A 22 3.93 -17.02 18.85
CA LYS A 22 4.36 -18.38 18.50
C LYS A 22 3.61 -18.89 17.27
N VAL A 23 2.29 -18.70 17.23
CA VAL A 23 1.45 -19.11 16.10
C VAL A 23 1.81 -18.35 14.82
N LEU A 24 2.06 -17.04 14.92
CA LEU A 24 2.49 -16.23 13.77
C LEU A 24 3.86 -16.66 13.26
N LEU A 25 4.80 -16.92 14.16
CA LEU A 25 6.16 -17.34 13.79
C LEU A 25 6.17 -18.73 13.14
N THR A 26 5.40 -19.68 13.66
CA THR A 26 5.29 -21.02 13.06
C THR A 26 4.64 -20.94 11.68
N LEU A 27 3.58 -20.15 11.54
CA LEU A 27 2.91 -19.96 10.25
C LEU A 27 3.85 -19.29 9.23
N ALA A 28 4.56 -18.23 9.61
CA ALA A 28 5.55 -17.58 8.75
C ALA A 28 6.66 -18.54 8.33
N THR A 29 7.15 -19.37 9.25
CA THR A 29 8.19 -20.37 8.96
C THR A 29 7.67 -21.43 7.98
N CYS A 30 6.46 -21.94 8.17
CA CYS A 30 5.85 -22.90 7.25
C CYS A 30 5.67 -22.32 5.85
N VAL A 31 5.18 -21.08 5.74
CA VAL A 31 5.02 -20.38 4.45
C VAL A 31 6.37 -20.24 3.74
N LEU A 32 7.42 -19.86 4.47
CA LEU A 32 8.77 -19.73 3.92
C LEU A 32 9.34 -21.07 3.45
N LEU A 33 9.14 -22.15 4.20
CA LEU A 33 9.59 -23.49 3.81
C LEU A 33 8.85 -24.00 2.57
N ILE A 34 7.54 -23.79 2.49
CA ILE A 34 6.73 -24.12 1.31
C ILE A 34 7.23 -23.32 0.10
N GLU A 35 7.47 -22.02 0.27
CA GLU A 35 8.00 -21.17 -0.79
C GLU A 35 9.38 -21.63 -1.26
N LEU A 36 10.30 -21.94 -0.32
CA LEU A 36 11.64 -22.40 -0.65
C LEU A 36 11.61 -23.74 -1.38
N ALA A 37 10.77 -24.68 -0.92
CA ALA A 37 10.59 -25.96 -1.58
C ALA A 37 10.02 -25.79 -3.00
N LEU A 38 8.99 -24.95 -3.18
CA LEU A 38 8.41 -24.72 -4.50
C LEU A 38 9.38 -24.00 -5.44
N ARG A 39 10.18 -23.06 -4.94
CA ARG A 39 11.25 -22.39 -5.69
C ARG A 39 12.35 -23.36 -6.11
N HIS A 40 12.72 -24.30 -5.26
CA HIS A 40 13.78 -25.27 -5.53
C HIS A 40 13.35 -26.37 -6.50
N PHE A 41 12.15 -26.95 -6.30
CA PHE A 41 11.71 -28.14 -7.03
C PHE A 41 10.90 -27.85 -8.30
N GLY A 42 10.37 -26.64 -8.48
CA GLY A 42 9.50 -26.39 -9.63
C GLY A 42 9.19 -24.91 -9.89
N PRO A 43 10.20 -24.08 -10.20
CA PRO A 43 9.99 -22.65 -10.48
C PRO A 43 9.09 -22.39 -11.70
N ARG A 44 8.98 -23.37 -12.62
CA ARG A 44 8.08 -23.32 -13.79
C ARG A 44 6.75 -24.05 -13.59
N SER A 45 6.48 -24.58 -12.39
CA SER A 45 5.25 -25.33 -12.12
C SER A 45 4.04 -24.39 -12.04
N ARG A 46 2.89 -24.85 -12.57
CA ARG A 46 1.61 -24.12 -12.45
C ARG A 46 1.17 -23.98 -10.99
N VAL A 47 1.63 -24.87 -10.10
CA VAL A 47 1.37 -24.83 -8.66
C VAL A 47 2.09 -23.65 -8.01
N TYR A 48 3.38 -23.44 -8.32
CA TYR A 48 4.14 -22.30 -7.81
C TYR A 48 3.52 -20.96 -8.28
N SER A 49 3.14 -20.84 -9.56
CA SER A 49 2.49 -19.62 -10.06
C SER A 49 1.16 -19.31 -9.35
N ARG A 50 0.34 -20.33 -9.06
CA ARG A 50 -0.92 -20.16 -8.31
C ARG A 50 -0.67 -19.80 -6.85
N TRP A 51 0.31 -20.45 -6.22
CA TRP A 51 0.74 -20.15 -4.86
C TRP A 51 1.19 -18.69 -4.71
N THR A 52 2.10 -18.23 -5.58
CA THR A 52 2.59 -16.85 -5.56
C THR A 52 1.48 -15.84 -5.77
N ARG A 53 0.56 -16.08 -6.72
CA ARG A 53 -0.61 -15.20 -6.92
C ARG A 53 -1.51 -15.13 -5.70
N GLY A 54 -1.66 -16.23 -4.96
CA GLY A 54 -2.43 -16.24 -3.71
C GLY A 54 -1.80 -15.33 -2.65
N ILE A 55 -0.49 -15.43 -2.45
CA ILE A 55 0.25 -14.57 -1.50
C ILE A 55 0.22 -13.10 -1.95
N GLU A 56 0.37 -12.85 -3.25
CA GLU A 56 0.29 -11.50 -3.83
C GLU A 56 -1.08 -10.86 -3.59
N ALA A 57 -2.17 -11.62 -3.76
CA ALA A 57 -3.52 -11.13 -3.47
C ALA A 57 -3.70 -10.79 -1.98
N VAL A 58 -3.20 -11.62 -1.08
CA VAL A 58 -3.22 -11.34 0.37
C VAL A 58 -2.40 -10.08 0.68
N GLY A 59 -1.23 -9.94 0.07
CA GLY A 59 -0.40 -8.74 0.17
C GLY A 59 -1.15 -7.49 -0.29
N ALA A 60 -1.78 -7.54 -1.47
CA ALA A 60 -2.54 -6.42 -2.01
C ALA A 60 -3.70 -5.99 -1.10
N VAL A 61 -4.44 -6.95 -0.52
CA VAL A 61 -5.51 -6.68 0.44
C VAL A 61 -4.96 -5.97 1.67
N TRP A 62 -3.89 -6.47 2.28
CA TRP A 62 -3.29 -5.84 3.46
C TRP A 62 -2.66 -4.49 3.17
N THR A 63 -2.03 -4.33 2.00
CA THR A 63 -1.53 -3.03 1.54
C THR A 63 -2.68 -2.03 1.41
N ALA A 64 -3.81 -2.43 0.82
CA ALA A 64 -4.98 -1.56 0.73
C ALA A 64 -5.55 -1.18 2.10
N VAL A 65 -5.61 -2.14 3.04
CA VAL A 65 -6.03 -1.88 4.43
C VAL A 65 -5.08 -0.89 5.11
N LEU A 66 -3.77 -1.10 5.01
CA LEU A 66 -2.78 -0.19 5.61
C LEU A 66 -2.84 1.20 5.00
N LEU A 67 -2.94 1.31 3.67
CA LEU A 67 -3.09 2.59 2.98
C LEU A 67 -4.38 3.30 3.40
N SER A 68 -5.48 2.56 3.57
CA SER A 68 -6.75 3.11 4.07
C SER A 68 -6.60 3.66 5.49
N ILE A 69 -5.98 2.91 6.39
CA ILE A 69 -5.72 3.36 7.78
C ILE A 69 -4.84 4.60 7.77
N VAL A 70 -3.72 4.57 7.05
CA VAL A 70 -2.80 5.71 6.95
C VAL A 70 -3.54 6.93 6.38
N TYR A 71 -4.33 6.76 5.32
CA TYR A 71 -5.14 7.83 4.76
C TYR A 71 -6.09 8.42 5.80
N VAL A 72 -6.83 7.59 6.53
CA VAL A 72 -7.76 8.07 7.57
C VAL A 72 -7.01 8.78 8.69
N VAL A 73 -5.87 8.27 9.13
CA VAL A 73 -5.08 8.88 10.22
C VAL A 73 -4.39 10.18 9.78
N SER A 74 -3.93 10.27 8.54
CA SER A 74 -3.28 11.48 8.02
C SER A 74 -4.28 12.54 7.57
N VAL A 75 -5.30 12.14 6.81
CA VAL A 75 -6.28 13.06 6.20
C VAL A 75 -7.46 13.32 7.12
N GLY A 76 -7.84 12.38 7.99
CA GLY A 76 -8.97 12.52 8.90
C GLY A 76 -8.83 13.71 9.86
N PRO A 77 -7.71 13.87 10.58
CA PRO A 77 -7.49 15.03 11.46
C PRO A 77 -7.48 16.35 10.69
N VAL A 78 -6.86 16.39 9.51
CA VAL A 78 -6.84 17.58 8.64
C VAL A 78 -8.25 17.93 8.20
N SER A 79 -9.03 16.94 7.74
CA SER A 79 -10.41 17.12 7.30
C SER A 79 -11.32 17.55 8.47
N LEU A 80 -11.11 17.02 9.67
CA LEU A 80 -11.85 17.41 10.87
C LEU A 80 -11.53 18.86 11.27
N PHE A 81 -10.25 19.24 11.24
CA PHE A 81 -9.80 20.60 11.53
C PHE A 81 -10.38 21.61 10.52
N MET A 82 -10.41 21.27 9.23
CA MET A 82 -11.03 22.09 8.18
C MET A 82 -12.52 22.30 8.43
N THR A 83 -13.25 21.24 8.77
CA THR A 83 -14.69 21.33 9.10
C THR A 83 -14.92 22.21 10.34
N LEU A 84 -14.08 22.09 11.36
CA LEU A 84 -14.21 22.88 12.59
C LEU A 84 -13.82 24.36 12.41
N THR A 85 -12.89 24.66 11.51
CA THR A 85 -12.39 26.02 11.26
C THR A 85 -13.07 26.73 10.09
N GLY A 86 -13.95 26.04 9.34
CA GLY A 86 -14.65 26.59 8.18
C GLY A 86 -13.75 26.97 7.01
N LYS A 87 -12.47 26.55 7.02
CA LYS A 87 -11.48 26.81 5.97
C LYS A 87 -11.21 25.52 5.22
N ASP A 88 -11.82 25.35 4.05
CA ASP A 88 -11.55 24.24 3.13
C ASP A 88 -10.24 24.51 2.38
N LEU A 89 -9.10 23.97 2.85
CA LEU A 89 -7.82 24.06 2.11
C LEU A 89 -7.66 22.93 1.08
N LEU A 90 -8.60 21.98 1.02
CA LEU A 90 -8.56 20.86 0.08
C LEU A 90 -9.39 21.12 -1.18
N ASP A 91 -9.94 22.33 -1.31
CA ASP A 91 -10.68 22.83 -2.46
C ASP A 91 -11.68 21.81 -3.03
N ARG A 92 -12.35 21.08 -2.14
CA ARG A 92 -13.27 20.00 -2.53
C ARG A 92 -14.57 20.54 -3.10
N THR A 93 -14.82 21.82 -2.83
CA THR A 93 -16.05 22.53 -3.16
C THR A 93 -15.90 23.43 -4.38
N ALA A 94 -14.68 23.88 -4.74
CA ALA A 94 -14.46 24.60 -5.98
C ALA A 94 -14.30 23.61 -7.14
N GLY A 95 -15.29 23.60 -8.02
CA GLY A 95 -15.10 23.11 -9.39
C GLY A 95 -14.90 21.60 -9.49
N ARG A 96 -16.00 20.86 -9.27
CA ARG A 96 -16.28 19.67 -10.09
C ARG A 96 -16.56 20.11 -11.54
N ASP A 97 -15.68 20.91 -12.13
CA ASP A 97 -15.76 21.33 -13.53
C ASP A 97 -15.30 20.15 -14.37
N VAL A 98 -16.28 19.38 -14.84
CA VAL A 98 -16.11 18.06 -15.45
C VAL A 98 -15.47 18.10 -16.84
N THR A 99 -14.89 19.21 -17.30
CA THR A 99 -14.40 19.30 -18.68
C THR A 99 -13.12 20.10 -18.81
N SER A 100 -12.00 19.40 -18.95
CA SER A 100 -10.83 19.89 -19.69
C SER A 100 -11.14 20.21 -21.17
N TRP A 101 -12.36 19.88 -21.62
CA TRP A 101 -12.94 20.15 -22.95
C TRP A 101 -13.93 21.32 -22.96
N LYS A 102 -13.83 22.26 -22.02
CA LYS A 102 -14.63 23.49 -22.14
C LYS A 102 -14.18 24.20 -23.42
N ALA A 103 -15.11 24.44 -24.35
CA ALA A 103 -14.83 25.28 -25.51
C ALA A 103 -14.26 26.60 -24.99
N HIS A 104 -13.00 26.89 -25.34
CA HIS A 104 -12.39 28.15 -24.96
C HIS A 104 -13.25 29.27 -25.55
N ASP A 105 -13.55 30.29 -24.75
CA ASP A 105 -14.18 31.50 -25.29
C ASP A 105 -13.31 31.98 -26.47
N PRO A 106 -13.92 32.32 -27.61
CA PRO A 106 -13.18 32.69 -28.80
C PRO A 106 -12.25 33.84 -28.47
N ASN A 107 -10.94 33.65 -28.73
CA ASN A 107 -9.93 34.63 -28.40
C ASN A 107 -10.33 36.01 -28.95
N PRO A 108 -10.48 37.05 -28.11
CA PRO A 108 -10.94 38.37 -28.55
C PRO A 108 -9.99 39.02 -29.57
N LEU A 109 -8.76 38.53 -29.70
CA LEU A 109 -7.75 39.01 -30.62
C LEU A 109 -7.77 38.29 -31.99
N GLY A 110 -8.63 37.28 -32.17
CA GLY A 110 -8.72 36.47 -33.39
C GLY A 110 -7.57 35.44 -33.56
N PRO A 111 -7.68 34.55 -34.56
CA PRO A 111 -6.78 33.39 -34.69
C PRO A 111 -5.34 33.77 -35.06
N LEU A 112 -5.13 34.84 -35.83
CA LEU A 112 -3.80 35.26 -36.29
C LEU A 112 -2.95 35.91 -35.19
N ALA A 113 -3.56 36.59 -34.23
CA ALA A 113 -2.85 37.18 -33.10
C ALA A 113 -2.52 36.13 -32.03
N ALA A 114 -3.37 35.11 -31.87
CA ALA A 114 -3.17 34.01 -30.92
C ALA A 114 -1.87 33.23 -31.20
N ALA A 115 -1.60 32.93 -32.47
CA ALA A 115 -0.46 32.10 -32.88
C ALA A 115 0.92 32.75 -32.61
N ARG A 116 0.98 34.07 -32.42
CA ARG A 116 2.24 34.79 -32.16
C ARG A 116 2.69 34.74 -30.70
N HIS A 117 1.82 34.33 -29.78
CA HIS A 117 2.06 34.39 -28.33
C HIS A 117 2.06 33.01 -27.65
N GLN A 118 2.14 31.91 -28.42
CA GLN A 118 2.09 30.52 -27.90
C GLN A 118 3.44 29.78 -27.90
N PHE A 119 4.57 30.50 -27.86
CA PHE A 119 5.89 29.89 -27.65
C PHE A 119 6.37 30.06 -26.20
#